data_AF-A0A226M752-F1
#
_entry.id   AF-A0A226M752-F1
#
_cell.length_a   1.000
_cell.length_b   1.000
_cell.length_c   1.000
_cell.angle_alpha   90.00
_cell.angle_beta   90.00
_cell.angle_gamma   90.00
#
_symmetry.space_group_name_H-M   'P 1'
#
loop_
_entity.id
_entity.type
_entity.pdbx_description
1 polymer ?
#
loop_
_entity_poly.entity_id
_entity_poly.type
_entity_poly.pdbx_seq_one_letter_code
_entity_poly.pdbx_strand_id
1 'polypeptide(L)' 'MHETIWSRGNERLLQIKDKKINYYVEKVRCRCKVLLNGTLRIERLVKEDSGIYKVAAYDKNGKLKADETIVLIVL' A
#
# COMPACT_ATOMS: atom_id res chain seq x y z
N MET A 1 5.30 -10.62 9.92
CA MET A 1 4.19 -9.96 9.17
C MET A 1 3.67 -10.98 8.18
N HIS A 2 2.37 -11.27 8.22
CA HIS A 2 1.73 -12.26 7.33
C HIS A 2 0.90 -11.58 6.25
N GLU A 3 0.29 -10.44 6.61
CA GLU A 3 -0.54 -9.65 5.72
C GLU A 3 -0.24 -8.15 5.88
N THR A 4 -0.31 -7.42 4.77
CA THR A 4 -0.19 -5.96 4.73
C THR A 4 -1.19 -5.40 3.73
N ILE A 5 -1.90 -4.34 4.09
CA ILE A 5 -2.89 -3.67 3.24
C ILE A 5 -2.45 -2.22 3.05
N TRP A 6 -2.32 -1.80 1.80
CA TRP A 6 -2.04 -0.41 1.43
C TRP A 6 -3.29 0.25 0.88
N SER A 7 -3.57 1.47 1.33
CA SER A 7 -4.70 2.29 0.89
C SER A 7 -4.27 3.73 0.62
N ARG A 8 -5.02 4.43 -0.22
CA ARG A 8 -4.93 5.88 -0.42
C ARG A 8 -6.32 6.49 -0.23
N GLY A 9 -6.48 7.32 0.80
CA GLY A 9 -7.81 7.75 1.27
C GLY A 9 -8.67 6.53 1.60
N ASN A 10 -9.86 6.45 0.96
CA ASN A 10 -10.80 5.34 1.15
C ASN A 10 -10.59 4.18 0.14
N GLU A 11 -9.66 4.32 -0.81
CA GLU A 11 -9.41 3.30 -1.83
C GLU A 11 -8.31 2.34 -1.37
N ARG A 12 -8.60 1.04 -1.34
CA ARG A 12 -7.59 0.01 -1.14
C ARG A 12 -6.78 -0.12 -2.42
N LEU A 13 -5.46 0.01 -2.35
CA LEU A 13 -4.58 -0.12 -3.51
C LEU A 13 -4.22 -1.58 -3.75
N LEU A 14 -3.67 -2.22 -2.71
CA LEU A 14 -3.20 -3.60 -2.77
C LEU A 14 -3.15 -4.24 -1.40
N GLN A 15 -3.08 -5.57 -1.42
CA GLN A 15 -2.86 -6.43 -0.27
C GLN A 15 -1.72 -7.39 -0.57
N ILE A 16 -0.81 -7.53 0.38
CA ILE A 16 0.24 -8.55 0.37
C ILE A 16 -0.19 -9.57 1.41
N LYS A 17 -0.39 -10.83 1.00
CA LYS A 17 -0.74 -11.92 1.93
C LYS A 17 -0.08 -13.19 1.46
N ASP A 18 0.58 -13.91 2.37
CA ASP A 18 1.29 -15.16 2.03
C ASP A 18 2.26 -15.01 0.84
N LYS A 19 2.97 -13.88 0.80
CA LYS A 19 3.90 -13.49 -0.28
C LYS A 19 3.24 -13.30 -1.66
N LYS A 20 1.91 -13.35 -1.75
CA LYS A 20 1.13 -13.02 -2.95
C LYS A 20 0.63 -11.59 -2.87
N ILE A 21 0.55 -10.92 -4.01
CA ILE A 21 0.07 -9.54 -4.12
C ILE A 21 -1.26 -9.53 -4.85
N ASN A 22 -2.30 -9.04 -4.19
CA ASN A 22 -3.61 -8.76 -4.76
C ASN A 22 -3.73 -7.26 -5.01
N TYR A 23 -4.01 -6.85 -6.25
CA TYR A 23 -4.23 -5.46 -6.61
C TYR A 23 -5.74 -5.21 -6.72
N TYR A 24 -6.21 -4.13 -6.10
CA TYR A 24 -7.63 -3.71 -6.14
C TYR A 24 -7.88 -2.53 -7.09
N VAL A 25 -6.80 -1.87 -7.50
CA VAL A 25 -6.80 -0.85 -8.53
C VAL A 25 -6.02 -1.34 -9.73
N GLU A 26 -6.33 -0.83 -10.92
CA GLU A 26 -5.53 -1.10 -12.10
C GLU A 26 -4.07 -0.68 -11.84
N LYS A 27 -3.13 -1.61 -12.08
CA LYS A 27 -1.70 -1.36 -11.85
C LYS A 27 -1.21 -0.10 -12.59
N VAL A 28 -1.79 0.18 -13.75
CA VAL A 28 -1.46 1.34 -14.57
C VAL A 28 -1.94 2.64 -13.94
N ARG A 29 -3.05 2.63 -13.20
CA ARG A 29 -3.56 3.80 -12.47
C ARG A 29 -2.71 4.13 -11.25
N CYS A 30 -2.35 3.15 -10.42
CA CYS A 30 -1.52 3.42 -9.24
C CYS A 30 -0.03 3.60 -9.56
N ARG A 31 0.44 3.08 -10.70
CA ARG A 31 1.88 2.99 -11.07
C ARG A 31 2.74 2.41 -9.94
N CYS A 32 2.16 1.51 -9.16
CA CYS A 32 2.70 1.07 -7.89
C CYS A 32 3.30 -0.34 -7.98
N LYS A 33 4.51 -0.51 -7.44
CA LYS A 33 5.20 -1.78 -7.26
C LYS A 33 5.36 -2.08 -5.78
N VAL A 34 5.34 -3.36 -5.43
CA VAL A 34 5.63 -3.84 -4.09
C VAL A 34 7.02 -4.47 -4.10
N LEU A 35 7.89 -4.02 -3.20
CA LEU A 35 9.19 -4.65 -2.98
C LEU A 35 9.06 -5.86 -2.06
N LEU A 36 10.04 -6.77 -2.07
CA LEU A 36 10.02 -8.02 -1.30
C LEU A 36 9.83 -7.82 0.22
N ASN A 37 10.22 -6.66 0.74
CA ASN A 37 10.07 -6.28 2.16
C ASN A 37 8.71 -5.64 2.49
N GLY A 38 7.81 -5.50 1.52
CA GLY A 38 6.48 -4.91 1.71
C GLY A 38 6.39 -3.41 1.45
N THR A 39 7.48 -2.74 1.05
CA THR A 39 7.48 -1.33 0.67
C THR A 39 6.63 -1.11 -0.59
N LEU A 40 5.71 -0.13 -0.53
CA LEU A 40 5.01 0.39 -1.69
C LEU A 40 5.87 1.44 -2.38
N ARG A 41 6.23 1.21 -3.64
CA ARG A 41 6.94 2.15 -4.50
C ARG A 41 6.00 2.68 -5.56
N ILE A 42 5.85 4.01 -5.65
CA ILE A 42 5.15 4.68 -6.74
C ILE A 42 6.17 5.01 -7.83
N GLU A 43 5.94 4.55 -9.05
CA GLU A 43 6.81 4.82 -10.20
C GLU A 43 6.38 6.11 -10.93
N ARG A 44 7.37 6.91 -11.32
CA ARG A 44 7.17 8.21 -12.01
C ARG A 44 6.22 9.12 -11.22
N LEU A 45 6.59 9.43 -9.98
CA LEU A 45 5.78 10.24 -9.05
C LEU A 45 5.33 11.56 -9.69
N VAL A 46 4.03 11.87 -9.62
CA VAL A 46 3.42 13.13 -10.12
C VAL A 46 2.57 13.79 -9.04
N LYS A 47 2.12 15.03 -9.27
CA LYS A 47 1.33 15.82 -8.29
C LYS A 47 0.05 15.10 -7.87
N GLU A 48 -0.57 14.41 -8.81
CA GLU A 48 -1.80 13.62 -8.64
C GLU A 48 -1.59 12.36 -7.80
N ASP A 49 -0.35 12.02 -7.43
CA ASP A 49 -0.07 10.97 -6.44
C ASP A 49 -0.16 11.47 -5.00
N SER A 50 -0.22 12.79 -4.78
CA SER A 50 -0.33 13.38 -3.45
C SER A 50 -1.60 12.91 -2.73
N GLY A 51 -1.49 12.65 -1.43
CA GLY A 51 -2.63 12.25 -0.63
C GLY A 51 -2.24 11.54 0.65
N ILE A 52 -3.26 11.04 1.34
CA ILE A 52 -3.11 10.30 2.59
C ILE A 52 -3.02 8.83 2.24
N TYR A 53 -1.87 8.23 2.50
CA TYR A 53 -1.63 6.80 2.38
C TYR A 53 -1.74 6.15 3.75
N LYS A 54 -2.25 4.93 3.78
CA LYS A 54 -2.36 4.12 4.99
C LYS A 54 -1.79 2.74 4.72
N VAL A 55 -1.04 2.20 5.69
CA VAL A 55 -0.59 0.81 5.69
C VAL A 55 -0.98 0.14 7.00
N ALA A 56 -1.69 -0.98 6.91
CA ALA A 56 -2.02 -1.82 8.05
C ALA A 56 -1.35 -3.18 7.91
N ALA A 57 -0.66 -3.65 8.95
CA ALA A 57 0.05 -4.92 8.97
C ALA A 57 -0.54 -5.87 10.01
N TYR A 58 -0.71 -7.13 9.64
CA TYR A 58 -1.33 -8.16 10.49
C TYR A 58 -0.40 -9.38 10.63
N ASP A 59 -0.49 -10.06 11.77
CA ASP A 59 0.14 -11.37 11.95
C ASP A 59 -0.72 -12.51 11.36
N LYS A 60 -0.21 -13.75 11.46
CA LYS A 60 -0.84 -14.95 10.92
C LYS A 60 -2.22 -15.26 11.54
N ASN A 61 -2.54 -14.68 12.69
CA ASN A 61 -3.83 -14.84 13.36
C ASN A 61 -4.79 -13.70 13.02
N GLY A 62 -4.41 -12.80 12.11
CA GLY A 62 -5.19 -11.60 11.77
C GLY A 62 -5.10 -10.49 12.82
N LYS A 63 -4.20 -10.57 13.81
CA LYS A 63 -4.04 -9.51 14.81
C LYS A 63 -3.24 -8.36 14.19
N LEU A 64 -3.77 -7.14 14.31
CA LEU A 64 -3.11 -5.90 13.90
C LEU A 64 -1.78 -5.73 14.66
N LYS A 65 -0.72 -5.42 13.92
CA LYS A 65 0.64 -5.20 14.43
C LYS A 65 1.16 -3.79 14.18
N ALA A 66 0.74 -3.18 13.08
CA ALA A 66 1.06 -1.80 12.76
C ALA A 66 -0.10 -1.19 11.96
N ASP A 67 -0.34 0.09 12.18
CA ASP A 67 -1.28 0.91 11.44
C ASP A 67 -0.65 2.29 11.32
N GLU A 68 -0.12 2.60 10.14
CA GLU A 68 0.64 3.81 9.88
C GLU A 68 -0.04 4.64 8.79
N THR A 69 -0.07 5.96 9.02
CA THR A 69 -0.62 6.94 8.08
C THR A 69 0.48 7.87 7.61
N ILE A 70 0.56 8.08 6.29
CA ILE A 70 1.60 8.86 5.63
C ILE A 70 0.92 9.93 4.76
N VAL A 71 1.26 11.20 4.98
CA VAL A 71 0.84 12.28 4.09
C VAL A 71 1.93 12.49 3.05
N LEU A 72 1.62 12.17 1.79
CA LEU A 72 2.52 12.38 0.66
C LEU A 72 2.12 13.67 -0.06
N ILE A 73 3.06 14.60 -0.16
CA ILE A 73 2.90 15.86 -0.91
C ILE A 73 3.99 15.90 -1.98
N VAL A 74 3.58 16.03 -3.23
CA VAL A 74 4.46 16.16 -4.40
C VAL A 74 4.30 17.58 -4.95
N LEU A 75 5.40 18.34 -5.00
CA LEU A 75 5.43 19.75 -5.39
C LEU A 75 5.73 19.97 -6.87
#